data_AF-A0A966TM11-F1
#
_entry.id   AF-A0A966TM11-F1
#
_cell.length_a   1.000
_cell.length_b   1.000
_cell.length_c   1.000
_cell.angle_alpha   90.00
_cell.angle_beta   90.00
_cell.angle_gamma   90.00
#
_symmetry.space_group_name_H-M   'P 1'
#
loop_
_entity.id
_entity.type
_entity.pdbx_description
1 polymer ?
#
loop_
_entity_poly.entity_id
_entity_poly.type
_entity_poly.pdbx_seq_one_letter_code
_entity_poly.pdbx_strand_id
1 'polypeptide(L)' 'MTVLNPHVVIAGAGPVGMMSALVLGRAGIHVTLYE' A
#
# COMPACT_ATOMS: atom_id res chain seq x y z
N MET A 1 12.96 -8.37 -19.03
CA MET A 1 12.07 -7.34 -18.46
C MET A 1 12.41 -7.24 -16.98
N THR A 2 12.88 -6.09 -16.50
CA THR A 2 13.17 -5.90 -15.07
C THR A 2 11.84 -5.78 -14.34
N VAL A 3 11.54 -6.72 -13.45
CA VAL A 3 10.34 -6.65 -12.61
C VAL A 3 10.62 -5.60 -11.53
N LEU A 4 10.08 -4.40 -11.68
CA LEU A 4 9.97 -3.46 -10.57
C LEU A 4 8.97 -4.07 -9.59
N ASN A 5 9.38 -4.28 -8.34
CA ASN A 5 8.50 -4.75 -7.28
C ASN A 5 8.11 -3.53 -6.43
N PRO A 6 7.08 -2.76 -6.83
CA PRO A 6 6.75 -1.50 -6.18
C PRO A 6 6.32 -1.74 -4.73
N HIS A 7 7.00 -1.07 -3.81
CA HIS A 7 6.64 -1.03 -2.39
C HIS A 7 6.07 0.37 -2.09
N VAL A 8 4.84 0.43 -1.59
CA VAL A 8 4.13 1.68 -1.33
C VAL A 8 4.11 1.97 0.16
N VAL A 9 4.37 3.23 0.52
CA VAL A 9 4.21 3.71 1.90
C VAL A 9 2.95 4.57 1.98
N ILE A 10 2.11 4.32 2.98
CA ILE A 10 0.94 5.13 3.30
C ILE A 10 1.19 5.81 4.64
N ALA A 11 1.11 7.14 4.68
CA ALA A 11 1.20 7.93 5.89
C ALA A 11 -0.21 8.36 6.35
N GLY A 12 -0.61 7.88 7.53
CA GLY A 12 -1.93 8.02 8.16
C GLY A 12 -2.74 6.72 8.09
N ALA A 13 -3.14 6.19 9.26
CA ALA A 13 -4.01 5.01 9.41
C ALA A 13 -5.50 5.39 9.58
N GLY A 14 -5.88 6.61 9.19
CA GLY A 14 -7.29 7.00 9.10
C GLY A 14 -8.08 6.14 8.08
N PRO A 15 -9.40 6.35 7.97
CA PRO A 15 -10.27 5.53 7.12
C PRO A 15 -9.79 5.42 5.66
N VAL A 16 -9.28 6.54 5.12
CA VAL A 16 -8.74 6.60 3.74
C VAL A 16 -7.43 5.82 3.63
N GLY A 17 -6.54 5.93 4.61
CA GLY A 17 -5.26 5.22 4.62
C GLY A 17 -5.43 3.71 4.71
N MET A 18 -6.30 3.24 5.60
CA MET A 18 -6.65 1.82 5.70
C MET A 18 -7.33 1.29 4.44
N MET A 19 -8.27 2.03 3.84
CA MET A 19 -8.88 1.62 2.58
C MET A 19 -7.89 1.55 1.43
N SER A 20 -6.95 2.51 1.38
CA SER A 20 -5.87 2.51 0.39
C SER A 20 -4.96 1.29 0.53
N ALA A 21 -4.57 0.94 1.77
CA ALA A 21 -3.79 -0.25 2.07
C ALA A 21 -4.50 -1.53 1.65
N LEU A 22 -5.81 -1.64 1.93
CA LEU A 22 -6.63 -2.78 1.56
C LEU A 22 -6.70 -2.97 0.04
N VAL A 23 -7.00 -1.90 -0.71
CA VAL A 23 -7.13 -1.95 -2.16
C VAL A 23 -5.80 -2.30 -2.83
N LEU A 24 -4.70 -1.67 -2.39
CA LEU A 24 -3.36 -1.93 -2.94
C LEU A 24 -2.87 -3.35 -2.60
N GLY A 25 -3.09 -3.82 -1.36
CA GLY A 25 -2.74 -5.18 -0.96
C GLY A 25 -3.52 -6.24 -1.74
N ARG A 26 -4.81 -5.99 -2.04
CA ARG A 26 -5.62 -6.85 -2.92
C ARG A 26 -5.10 -6.92 -4.36
N ALA A 27 -4.41 -5.88 -4.82
CA ALA A 27 -3.74 -5.85 -6.12
C ALA A 27 -2.34 -6.51 -6.10
N GLY A 28 -1.93 -7.12 -4.97
CA GLY A 28 -0.62 -7.77 -4.83
C GLY A 28 0.54 -6.78 -4.63
N ILE A 29 0.25 -5.51 -4.39
CA ILE A 29 1.26 -4.50 -4.11
C ILE A 29 1.66 -4.62 -2.64
N HIS A 30 2.95 -4.62 -2.37
CA HIS A 30 3.43 -4.60 -1.00
C HIS A 30 3.25 -3.19 -0.43
N VAL A 31 2.68 -3.09 0.77
CA VAL A 31 2.36 -1.80 1.39
C VAL A 31 2.84 -1.78 2.83
N THR A 32 3.48 -0.69 3.23
CA THR A 32 3.70 -0.35 4.65
C THR A 32 2.86 0.86 5.00
N LEU A 33 2.07 0.75 6.06
CA LEU A 33 1.26 1.84 6.58
C LEU A 33 1.88 2.35 7.89
N TYR A 34 2.02 3.66 8.00
CA TYR A 34 2.41 4.37 9.22
C TYR A 34 1.25 5.26 9.67
N GLU A 35 1.10 5.45 10.99
CA GLU A 35 0.21 6.45 11.58
C GLU A 35 0.93 7.79 11.70
#